data_AF-A0A4R6SFW4-F1
#
_entry.id   AF-A0A4R6SFW4-F1
#
_cell.length_a   1.000
_cell.length_b   1.000
_cell.length_c   1.000
_cell.angle_alpha   90.00
_cell.angle_beta   90.00
_cell.angle_gamma   90.00
#
_symmetry.space_group_name_H-M   'P 1'
#
loop_
_entity.id
_entity.type
_entity.pdbx_description
1 polymer ?
#
loop_
_entity_poly.entity_id
_entity_poly.type
_entity_poly.pdbx_seq_one_letter_code
_entity_poly.pdbx_strand_id
1 'polypeptide(L)'
;MNTSRVVLLVTCVVVAGLGIWFAVARWDDANRIATTASALGAVAAIGVAVWAAVRAPASNKTVVVSGTGKATASGGRAITGVSGHGSTDSIRVRRTGDAEATGGGDAVTGAELD
;
A
#
# COMPACT_ATOMS: atom_id res chain seq x y z
N MET A 1 10.91 -2.37 -11.94
CA MET A 1 11.22 -1.15 -11.17
C MET A 1 9.97 -0.73 -10.42
N ASN A 2 10.01 -0.72 -9.09
CA ASN A 2 8.84 -0.39 -8.28
C ASN A 2 8.44 1.07 -8.53
N THR A 3 7.16 1.32 -8.78
CA THR A 3 6.59 2.65 -9.05
C THR A 3 7.06 3.70 -8.04
N SER A 4 7.27 3.32 -6.78
CA SER A 4 7.82 4.17 -5.72
C SER A 4 9.23 4.70 -6.02
N ARG A 5 10.11 3.90 -6.64
CA ARG A 5 11.46 4.35 -7.05
C ARG A 5 11.40 5.31 -8.24
N VAL A 6 10.44 5.12 -9.15
CA VAL A 6 10.23 6.01 -10.29
C VAL A 6 9.72 7.36 -9.81
N VAL A 7 8.74 7.39 -8.92
CA VAL A 7 8.23 8.63 -8.32
C VAL A 7 9.33 9.37 -7.57
N LEU A 8 10.15 8.67 -6.78
CA LEU A 8 11.23 9.30 -6.02
C LEU A 8 12.31 9.89 -6.95
N LEU A 9 12.68 9.17 -8.02
CA LEU A 9 13.61 9.68 -9.03
C LEU A 9 13.04 10.91 -9.76
N VAL A 10 11.78 10.86 -10.18
CA VAL A 10 11.13 11.99 -10.87
C VAL A 10 11.06 13.21 -9.95
N THR A 11 10.64 13.04 -8.69
CA THR A 11 10.61 14.14 -7.72
C THR A 11 12.00 14.72 -7.49
N CYS A 12 13.03 13.87 -7.36
CA CYS A 12 14.40 14.34 -7.16
C CYS A 12 14.90 15.15 -8.38
N VAL A 13 14.59 14.70 -9.60
CA VAL A 13 14.93 15.40 -10.85
C VAL A 13 14.19 16.74 -10.95
N VAL A 14 12.90 16.78 -10.60
CA VAL A 14 12.12 18.03 -10.62
C VAL A 14 12.65 19.02 -9.58
N VAL A 15 12.94 18.57 -8.35
CA VAL A 15 13.49 19.42 -7.29
C VAL A 15 14.88 19.95 -7.68
N ALA A 16 15.75 19.10 -8.23
CA ALA A 16 17.07 19.50 -8.70
C ALA A 16 16.98 20.50 -9.87
N GLY A 17 16.11 20.25 -10.85
CA GLY A 17 15.87 21.15 -11.98
C GLY A 17 15.34 22.51 -11.53
N LEU A 18 14.40 22.53 -10.58
CA LEU A 18 13.91 23.76 -9.97
C LEU A 18 15.02 24.48 -9.21
N GLY A 19 15.84 23.77 -8.41
CA GLY A 19 16.96 24.36 -7.68
C GLY A 19 17.99 25.04 -8.60
N ILE A 20 18.34 24.39 -9.71
CA ILE A 20 19.23 24.95 -10.75
C ILE A 20 18.59 26.18 -11.39
N TRP A 21 17.30 26.09 -11.75
CA TRP A 21 16.56 27.20 -12.33
C TRP A 21 16.50 28.40 -11.38
N PHE A 22 16.26 28.17 -10.08
CA PHE A 22 16.29 29.22 -9.05
C PHE A 22 17.67 29.83 -8.90
N ALA A 23 18.74 29.04 -8.91
CA ALA A 23 20.10 29.55 -8.81
C ALA A 23 20.45 30.49 -10.00
N VAL A 24 19.99 30.14 -11.20
CA VAL A 24 20.17 30.94 -12.42
C VAL A 24 19.25 32.17 -12.41
N ALA A 25 17.98 32.03 -12.05
CA ALA A 25 17.02 33.13 -12.01
C ALA A 25 17.28 34.17 -10.91
N ARG A 26 17.94 33.76 -9.81
CA ARG A 26 18.32 34.68 -8.71
C ARG A 26 19.37 35.71 -9.11
N TRP A 27 20.04 35.50 -10.23
CA TRP A 27 20.94 36.50 -10.83
C TRP A 27 20.22 37.59 -11.63
N ASP A 28 18.97 37.35 -12.07
CA ASP A 28 18.35 38.19 -13.10
C ASP A 28 17.27 39.16 -12.58
N ASP A 29 16.54 38.86 -11.50
CA ASP A 29 15.37 39.68 -11.13
C ASP A 29 15.13 39.81 -9.62
N ALA A 30 15.55 40.95 -9.05
CA ALA A 30 15.25 41.34 -7.66
C ALA A 30 13.75 41.62 -7.41
N ASN A 31 12.89 41.68 -8.44
CA ASN A 31 11.49 42.10 -8.32
C ASN A 31 10.45 41.01 -8.70
N ARG A 32 10.85 39.81 -9.13
CA ARG A 32 9.93 38.70 -9.50
C ARG A 32 9.75 37.61 -8.44
N ILE A 33 10.15 37.90 -7.20
CA ILE A 33 10.20 36.92 -6.12
C ILE A 33 8.81 36.40 -5.76
N ALA A 34 7.78 37.26 -5.78
CA ALA A 34 6.42 36.88 -5.38
C ALA A 34 5.78 35.85 -6.34
N THR A 35 5.83 36.10 -7.65
CA THR A 35 5.28 35.18 -8.66
C THR A 35 5.99 33.84 -8.64
N THR A 36 7.32 33.87 -8.45
CA THR A 36 8.13 32.66 -8.44
C THR A 36 7.90 31.83 -7.16
N ALA A 37 7.64 32.49 -6.03
CA ALA A 37 7.23 31.83 -4.78
C ALA A 37 5.86 31.15 -4.90
N SER A 38 4.88 31.78 -5.56
CA SER A 38 3.56 31.17 -5.81
C SER A 38 3.66 29.95 -6.72
N ALA A 39 4.52 30.00 -7.75
CA ALA A 39 4.76 28.87 -8.63
C ALA A 39 5.39 27.68 -7.86
N LEU A 40 6.34 27.95 -6.96
CA LEU A 40 6.89 26.92 -6.06
C LEU A 40 5.85 26.33 -5.13
N GLY A 41 5.00 27.17 -4.53
CA GLY A 41 3.92 26.70 -3.67
C GLY A 41 2.97 25.76 -4.40
N ALA A 42 2.62 26.08 -5.65
CA ALA A 42 1.79 25.22 -6.50
C ALA A 42 2.47 23.87 -6.79
N VAL A 43 3.76 23.87 -7.14
CA VAL A 43 4.51 22.63 -7.38
C VAL A 43 4.63 21.78 -6.12
N ALA A 44 4.90 22.41 -4.97
CA ALA A 44 4.96 21.73 -3.68
C ALA A 44 3.61 21.10 -3.32
N ALA A 45 2.50 21.82 -3.53
CA ALA A 45 1.16 21.32 -3.31
C ALA A 45 0.84 20.12 -4.20
N ILE A 46 1.22 20.15 -5.49
CA ILE A 46 1.08 19.01 -6.39
C ILE A 46 1.92 17.82 -5.91
N GLY A 47 3.16 18.05 -5.48
CA GLY A 47 4.01 17.01 -4.91
C GLY A 47 3.39 16.33 -3.68
N VAL A 48 2.82 17.11 -2.77
CA VAL A 48 2.11 16.60 -1.59
C VAL A 48 0.83 15.86 -2.00
N ALA A 49 0.07 16.37 -2.96
CA ALA A 49 -1.14 15.73 -3.46
C ALA A 49 -0.85 14.37 -4.10
N VAL A 50 0.20 14.27 -4.92
CA VAL A 50 0.65 13.00 -5.52
C VAL A 50 1.18 12.05 -4.44
N TRP A 51 1.96 12.54 -3.48
CA TRP A 51 2.43 11.72 -2.37
C TRP A 51 1.28 11.17 -1.53
N ALA A 52 0.28 12.00 -1.24
CA ALA A 52 -0.93 11.60 -0.51
C ALA A 52 -1.76 10.61 -1.32
N ALA A 53 -1.90 10.79 -2.63
CA ALA A 53 -2.61 9.87 -3.51
C ALA A 53 -1.90 8.50 -3.62
N VAL A 54 -0.56 8.49 -3.64
CA VAL A 54 0.23 7.24 -3.67
C VAL A 54 0.26 6.54 -2.32
N ARG A 55 0.24 7.30 -1.22
CA ARG A 55 0.15 6.75 0.15
C ARG A 55 -1.28 6.43 0.58
N ALA A 56 -2.29 6.85 -0.18
CA ALA A 56 -3.65 6.42 0.06
C ALA A 56 -3.64 4.88 0.06
N PRO A 57 -4.01 4.23 1.18
CA PRO A 57 -4.05 2.79 1.23
C PRO A 57 -4.89 2.29 0.07
N ALA A 58 -4.30 1.44 -0.78
CA ALA A 58 -5.05 0.78 -1.84
C ALA A 58 -6.23 0.09 -1.16
N SER A 59 -7.44 0.55 -1.52
CA SER A 59 -8.72 0.27 -0.89
C SER A 59 -8.77 -1.08 -0.17
N ASN A 60 -9.10 -1.03 1.13
CA ASN A 60 -9.57 -2.13 1.98
C ASN A 60 -9.76 -3.44 1.22
N LYS A 61 -8.70 -4.26 1.15
CA LYS A 61 -8.79 -5.59 0.57
C LYS A 61 -9.58 -6.46 1.54
N THR A 62 -10.90 -6.33 1.56
CA THR A 62 -11.76 -7.15 2.41
C THR A 62 -11.76 -8.56 1.84
N VAL A 63 -11.16 -9.50 2.59
CA VAL A 63 -11.21 -10.92 2.24
C VAL A 63 -12.47 -11.49 2.87
N VAL A 64 -13.43 -11.88 2.04
CA VAL A 64 -14.66 -12.55 2.47
C VAL A 64 -14.57 -14.02 2.14
N VAL A 65 -14.56 -14.85 3.18
CA VAL A 65 -14.64 -16.31 3.03
C VAL A 65 -16.03 -16.75 3.49
N SER A 66 -16.76 -17.43 2.62
CA SER A 66 -18.06 -17.96 2.98
C SER A 66 -18.43 -19.26 2.30
N GLY A 67 -19.15 -20.12 3.03
CA GLY A 67 -19.62 -21.41 2.49
C GLY A 67 -18.50 -22.42 2.30
N THR A 68 -17.51 -22.43 3.20
CA THR A 68 -16.44 -23.44 3.13
C THR A 68 -16.98 -24.81 3.53
N GLY A 69 -16.57 -25.84 2.80
CA GLY A 69 -16.96 -27.24 3.05
C GLY A 69 -16.11 -27.90 4.14
N LYS A 70 -16.12 -29.24 4.18
CA LYS A 70 -15.29 -30.04 5.10
C LYS A 70 -13.85 -30.17 4.57
N ALA A 71 -12.86 -29.94 5.42
CA ALA A 71 -11.45 -30.24 5.14
C ALA A 71 -10.94 -31.32 6.10
N THR A 72 -10.32 -32.37 5.56
CA THR A 72 -9.73 -33.47 6.33
C THR A 72 -8.28 -33.68 5.94
N ALA A 73 -7.39 -33.71 6.92
CA ALA A 73 -5.97 -34.03 6.72
C ALA A 73 -5.53 -35.23 7.56
N SER A 74 -4.75 -36.12 6.94
CA SER A 74 -4.09 -37.25 7.60
C SER A 74 -2.60 -36.96 7.71
N GLY A 75 -2.24 -36.20 8.76
CA GLY A 75 -0.92 -35.61 8.97
C GLY A 75 -0.78 -34.23 8.33
N GLY A 76 -0.51 -33.20 9.14
CA GLY A 76 -0.39 -31.81 8.69
C GLY A 76 -1.62 -30.95 8.99
N ARG A 77 -1.81 -29.84 8.25
CA ARG A 77 -2.88 -28.87 8.53
C ARG A 77 -4.14 -29.08 7.68
N ALA A 78 -5.30 -29.07 8.33
CA ALA A 78 -6.61 -29.03 7.69
C ALA A 78 -7.25 -27.66 7.94
N ILE A 79 -7.52 -26.88 6.88
CA ILE A 79 -7.99 -25.50 7.02
C ILE A 79 -9.29 -25.29 6.23
N THR A 80 -10.39 -24.97 6.92
CA THR A 80 -11.67 -24.54 6.31
C THR A 80 -11.87 -23.04 6.49
N GLY A 81 -11.22 -22.24 5.66
CA GLY A 81 -11.19 -20.81 5.90
C GLY A 81 -10.14 -20.08 5.08
N VAL A 82 -9.53 -19.06 5.67
CA VAL A 82 -8.34 -18.38 5.16
C VAL A 82 -7.14 -18.64 6.07
N SER A 83 -5.99 -18.91 5.47
CA SER A 83 -4.70 -18.96 6.16
C SER A 83 -3.65 -18.21 5.35
N GLY A 84 -2.82 -17.41 6.00
CA GLY A 84 -1.67 -16.81 5.33
C GLY A 84 -1.04 -15.66 6.09
N HIS A 85 0.15 -15.28 5.65
CA HIS A 85 0.89 -14.12 6.13
C HIS A 85 0.50 -12.87 5.37
N GLY A 86 -0.14 -11.91 6.05
CA GLY A 86 -0.39 -10.60 5.46
C GLY A 86 -1.37 -9.74 6.27
N SER A 87 -1.13 -8.43 6.29
CA SER A 87 -2.10 -7.47 6.81
C SER A 87 -3.26 -7.32 5.83
N THR A 88 -4.41 -7.84 6.23
CA THR A 88 -5.70 -7.58 5.58
C THR A 88 -6.44 -6.59 6.46
N ASP A 89 -6.93 -5.46 5.92
CA ASP A 89 -7.65 -4.45 6.72
C ASP A 89 -8.92 -4.99 7.39
N SER A 90 -9.57 -5.97 6.75
CA SER A 90 -10.74 -6.65 7.30
C SER A 90 -10.87 -8.06 6.75
N ILE A 91 -10.97 -9.04 7.65
CA ILE A 91 -11.26 -10.43 7.30
C ILE A 91 -12.66 -10.75 7.79
N ARG A 92 -13.52 -11.20 6.87
CA ARG A 92 -14.89 -11.60 7.19
C ARG A 92 -15.10 -13.06 6.84
N VAL A 93 -15.20 -13.87 7.87
CA VAL A 93 -15.47 -15.30 7.79
C VAL A 93 -16.93 -15.55 8.15
N ARG A 94 -17.67 -16.26 7.29
CA ARG A 94 -19.09 -16.56 7.51
C ARG A 94 -19.44 -17.97 7.05
N ARG A 95 -20.14 -18.75 7.88
CA ARG A 95 -20.55 -20.13 7.56
C ARG A 95 -19.35 -20.98 7.15
N THR A 96 -18.45 -21.22 8.11
CA THR A 96 -17.33 -22.15 7.93
C THR A 96 -17.76 -23.57 8.20
N GLY A 97 -17.28 -24.49 7.37
CA GLY A 97 -17.45 -25.93 7.58
C GLY A 97 -16.43 -26.52 8.55
N ASP A 98 -16.48 -27.84 8.70
CA ASP A 98 -15.67 -28.58 9.69
C ASP A 98 -14.25 -28.86 9.19
N ALA A 99 -13.25 -28.58 10.04
CA ALA A 99 -11.86 -28.97 9.82
C ALA A 99 -11.49 -30.11 10.77
N GLU A 100 -10.85 -31.15 10.24
CA GLU A 100 -10.45 -32.32 11.02
C GLU A 100 -9.04 -32.74 10.63
N ALA A 101 -8.14 -32.78 11.62
CA ALA A 101 -6.76 -33.19 11.46
C ALA A 101 -6.48 -34.41 12.34
N THR A 102 -5.87 -35.43 11.75
CA THR A 102 -5.48 -36.67 12.42
C THR A 102 -3.96 -36.80 12.44
N GLY A 103 -3.40 -37.46 13.46
CA GLY A 103 -1.95 -37.67 13.57
C GLY A 103 -1.16 -36.50 14.16
N GLY A 104 -1.80 -35.67 15.00
CA GLY A 104 -1.13 -34.56 15.73
C GLY A 104 -0.97 -33.26 14.93
N GLY A 105 -1.75 -33.09 13.86
CA GLY A 105 -1.76 -31.86 13.06
C GLY A 105 -2.84 -30.86 13.51
N ASP A 106 -2.78 -29.64 12.95
CA ASP A 106 -3.71 -28.57 13.30
C ASP A 106 -4.95 -28.57 12.41
N ALA A 107 -6.11 -28.42 13.03
CA ALA A 107 -7.39 -28.23 12.35
C ALA A 107 -7.90 -26.81 12.61
N VAL A 108 -8.03 -26.01 11.56
CA VAL A 108 -8.50 -24.62 11.68
C VAL A 108 -9.76 -24.40 10.88
N THR A 109 -10.79 -23.87 11.55
CA THR A 109 -11.99 -23.35 10.91
C THR A 109 -11.97 -21.83 10.97
N GLY A 110 -12.19 -21.18 9.83
CA GLY A 110 -12.30 -19.73 9.73
C GLY A 110 -11.05 -18.96 9.34
N ALA A 111 -10.23 -18.54 10.30
CA ALA A 111 -9.04 -17.73 9.99
C ALA A 111 -7.83 -18.08 10.88
N GLU A 112 -6.69 -18.33 10.24
CA GLU A 112 -5.37 -18.43 10.87
C GLU A 112 -4.47 -17.35 10.27
N LEU A 113 -3.94 -16.47 11.13
CA LEU A 113 -3.01 -15.41 10.75
C LEU A 113 -1.82 -15.51 11.69
N ASP A 114 -0.62 -15.44 11.12
CA ASP A 114 0.66 -15.42 11.84
C ASP A 114 1.31 -14.03 11.73
#